data_AF-A0A5T0UIG5-F1
#
_entry.id   AF-A0A5T0UIG5-F1
#
_cell.length_a   1.000
_cell.length_b   1.000
_cell.length_c   1.000
_cell.angle_alpha   90.00
_cell.angle_beta   90.00
_cell.angle_gamma   90.00
#
_symmetry.space_group_name_H-M   'P 1'
#
loop_
_entity.id
_entity.type
_entity.pdbx_description
1 polymer ?
#
loop_
_entity_poly.entity_id
_entity_poly.type
_entity_poly.pdbx_seq_one_letter_code
_entity_poly.pdbx_strand_id
1 'polypeptide(L)'
;MKELSSAQIRQMYLDFFAQKGHDIMKSAPLVPQDDPTLLWINSGVATMKKYFDGSVVPKNHRMTSSQKSIRTNDIENVGRTARHHTLFEMLGNFSIGDYFKKEAINWAWELLTSEEWFALDPEKLYITVYPKDTDAKKIWLEAGVKEDHIYEDEDNFWDIGEGPSGPDSEIFYDRGQAMNNVAEDDPQNYPGGENERYLEIWNIVFSQFNHKPDGTYEELPHKNIDTGMGLERVV
;
A
#
# COMPACT_ATOMS: atom_id res chain seq x y z
N MET A 1 3.04 20.73 -7.98
CA MET A 1 3.54 19.34 -7.95
C MET A 1 4.91 19.32 -8.59
N LYS A 2 5.87 18.62 -7.98
CA LYS A 2 7.22 18.46 -8.57
C LYS A 2 7.12 17.54 -9.79
N GLU A 3 7.77 17.92 -10.89
CA GLU A 3 7.95 17.01 -12.03
C GLU A 3 9.15 16.10 -11.73
N LEU A 4 8.86 14.85 -11.35
CA LEU A 4 9.86 13.85 -11.00
C LEU A 4 9.82 12.70 -12.01
N SER A 5 10.97 12.25 -12.48
CA SER A 5 11.06 11.00 -13.23
C SER A 5 10.77 9.80 -12.33
N SER A 6 10.36 8.67 -12.93
CA SER A 6 10.18 7.41 -12.19
C SER A 6 11.44 6.96 -11.42
N ALA A 7 12.64 7.27 -11.94
CA ALA A 7 13.90 7.04 -11.25
C ALA A 7 14.03 7.90 -9.98
N GLN A 8 13.63 9.17 -10.05
CA GLN A 8 13.66 10.08 -8.91
C GLN A 8 12.62 9.70 -7.86
N ILE A 9 11.39 9.37 -8.26
CA ILE A 9 10.34 8.92 -7.32
C ILE A 9 10.79 7.68 -6.56
N ARG A 10 11.29 6.66 -7.27
CA ARG A 10 11.82 5.44 -6.65
C ARG A 10 12.94 5.75 -5.65
N GLN A 11 13.94 6.54 -6.05
CA GLN A 11 15.07 6.83 -5.16
C GLN A 11 14.63 7.65 -3.95
N MET A 12 13.76 8.64 -4.16
CA MET A 12 13.24 9.50 -3.11
C MET A 12 12.44 8.72 -2.07
N TYR A 13 11.63 7.74 -2.49
CA TYR A 13 10.94 6.82 -1.57
C TYR A 13 11.90 6.03 -0.69
N LEU A 14 12.93 5.43 -1.30
CA LEU A 14 13.91 4.61 -0.59
C LEU A 14 14.75 5.47 0.38
N ASP A 15 15.16 6.66 -0.05
CA ASP A 15 15.92 7.60 0.77
C ASP A 15 15.09 8.12 1.95
N PHE A 16 13.80 8.41 1.73
CA PHE A 16 12.87 8.81 2.79
C PHE A 16 12.82 7.76 3.91
N PHE A 17 12.55 6.50 3.57
CA PHE A 17 12.47 5.45 4.58
C PHE A 17 13.83 5.09 5.18
N ALA A 18 14.92 5.20 4.42
CA ALA A 18 16.26 5.08 4.98
C ALA A 18 16.52 6.14 6.07
N GLN A 19 16.04 7.37 5.91
CA GLN A 19 16.12 8.41 6.96
C GLN A 19 15.26 8.10 8.19
N LYS A 20 14.22 7.25 8.06
CA LYS A 20 13.41 6.74 9.19
C LYS A 20 13.99 5.45 9.81
N GLY A 21 15.18 5.03 9.35
CA GLY A 21 15.92 3.89 9.88
C GLY A 21 15.61 2.55 9.24
N HIS A 22 14.96 2.53 8.07
CA HIS A 22 14.69 1.30 7.33
C HIS A 22 15.92 0.83 6.55
N ASP A 23 16.18 -0.47 6.57
CA ASP A 23 17.17 -1.08 5.67
C ASP A 23 16.63 -1.12 4.24
N ILE A 24 17.40 -0.58 3.28
CA ILE A 24 17.07 -0.66 1.86
C ILE A 24 17.35 -2.09 1.36
N MET A 25 16.29 -2.83 1.09
CA MET A 25 16.33 -4.19 0.57
C MET A 25 16.35 -4.18 -0.96
N LYS A 26 17.13 -5.09 -1.55
CA LYS A 26 17.09 -5.31 -3.00
C LYS A 26 15.79 -6.01 -3.38
N SER A 27 15.24 -5.65 -4.55
CA SER A 27 14.14 -6.40 -5.16
C SER A 27 14.51 -7.88 -5.28
N ALA A 28 13.65 -8.74 -4.74
CA ALA A 28 13.76 -10.19 -4.86
C ALA A 28 13.49 -10.63 -6.32
N PRO A 29 13.97 -11.83 -6.72
CA PRO A 29 13.62 -12.44 -8.00
C PRO A 29 12.11 -12.60 -8.17
N LEU A 30 11.62 -12.54 -9.42
CA LEU A 30 10.20 -12.72 -9.73
C LEU A 30 9.70 -14.15 -9.49
N VAL A 31 10.61 -15.13 -9.59
CA VAL A 31 10.33 -16.54 -9.25
C VAL A 31 10.53 -16.69 -7.73
N PRO A 32 9.50 -17.09 -6.97
CA PRO A 32 9.61 -17.33 -5.55
C PRO A 32 10.68 -18.38 -5.24
N GLN A 33 11.42 -18.19 -4.14
CA GLN A 33 12.35 -19.17 -3.61
C GLN A 33 11.72 -19.78 -2.37
N ASP A 34 11.62 -21.11 -2.33
CA ASP A 34 11.10 -21.87 -1.19
C ASP A 34 9.65 -21.54 -0.77
N ASP A 35 8.83 -20.96 -1.67
CA ASP A 35 7.40 -20.78 -1.45
C ASP A 35 6.59 -21.51 -2.54
N PRO A 36 6.04 -22.71 -2.26
CA PRO A 36 5.26 -23.47 -3.22
C PRO A 36 3.83 -22.93 -3.42
N THR A 37 3.40 -21.96 -2.61
CA THR A 37 2.05 -21.36 -2.67
C THR A 37 1.96 -20.20 -3.67
N LEU A 38 3.10 -19.66 -4.10
CA LEU A 38 3.17 -18.53 -5.03
C LEU A 38 3.67 -18.96 -6.41
N LEU A 39 2.97 -18.51 -7.46
CA LEU A 39 3.45 -18.66 -8.84
C LEU A 39 4.52 -17.61 -9.18
N TRP A 40 4.27 -16.35 -8.82
CA TRP A 40 5.16 -15.21 -9.01
C TRP A 40 5.18 -14.35 -7.75
N ILE A 41 6.28 -13.62 -7.51
CA ILE A 41 6.28 -12.52 -6.56
C ILE A 41 5.37 -11.41 -7.12
N ASN A 42 4.25 -11.18 -6.44
CA ASN A 42 3.16 -10.28 -6.87
C ASN A 42 3.06 -8.99 -6.03
N SER A 43 3.84 -8.90 -4.95
CA SER A 43 3.86 -7.78 -4.00
C SER A 43 5.20 -7.70 -3.25
N GLY A 44 5.40 -6.60 -2.52
CA GLY A 44 6.52 -6.45 -1.58
C GLY A 44 6.46 -7.47 -0.43
N VAL A 45 5.30 -7.63 0.20
CA VAL A 45 5.11 -8.52 1.36
C VAL A 45 5.28 -10.01 1.06
N ALA A 46 5.05 -10.44 -0.19
CA ALA A 46 5.37 -11.81 -0.60
C ALA A 46 6.85 -12.15 -0.33
N THR A 47 7.73 -11.15 -0.34
CA THR A 47 9.17 -11.32 -0.02
C THR A 47 9.46 -11.29 1.49
N MET A 48 8.48 -10.89 2.29
CA MET A 48 8.59 -10.67 3.73
C MET A 48 7.89 -11.72 4.59
N LYS A 49 7.14 -12.65 3.99
CA LYS A 49 6.32 -13.69 4.67
C LYS A 49 7.02 -14.34 5.88
N LYS A 50 8.27 -14.81 5.68
CA LYS A 50 9.10 -15.46 6.71
C LYS A 50 9.42 -14.60 7.94
N TYR A 51 9.33 -13.27 7.82
CA TYR A 51 9.52 -12.34 8.93
C TYR A 51 8.21 -12.10 9.66
N PHE A 52 7.10 -11.96 8.92
CA PHE A 52 5.77 -11.74 9.47
C PHE A 52 5.26 -12.96 10.26
N ASP A 53 5.52 -14.17 9.76
CA ASP A 53 5.14 -15.42 10.45
C ASP A 53 6.09 -15.79 11.61
N GLY A 54 7.19 -15.04 11.80
CA GLY A 54 8.16 -15.23 12.87
C GLY A 54 9.19 -16.34 12.63
N SER A 55 9.19 -16.99 11.46
CA SER A 55 10.16 -18.05 11.13
C SER A 55 11.61 -17.53 11.09
N VAL A 56 11.79 -16.26 10.73
CA VAL A 56 13.07 -15.56 10.72
C VAL A 56 12.93 -14.24 11.45
N VAL A 57 13.82 -14.00 12.42
CA VAL A 57 13.92 -12.69 13.08
C VAL A 57 14.84 -11.78 12.25
N PRO A 58 14.38 -10.62 11.79
CA PRO A 58 15.20 -9.72 11.00
C PRO A 58 16.27 -9.04 11.87
N LYS A 59 17.39 -8.62 11.26
CA LYS A 59 18.43 -7.85 11.97
C LYS A 59 17.97 -6.42 12.27
N ASN A 60 17.26 -5.82 11.32
CA ASN A 60 16.57 -4.55 11.47
C ASN A 60 15.08 -4.83 11.26
N HIS A 61 14.25 -4.43 12.22
CA HIS A 61 12.81 -4.64 12.18
C HIS A 61 12.09 -3.68 11.21
N ARG A 62 12.85 -2.79 10.55
CA ARG A 62 12.37 -1.81 9.57
C ARG A 62 13.06 -2.05 8.23
N MET A 63 12.28 -2.23 7.16
CA MET A 63 12.81 -2.50 5.82
C MET A 63 12.06 -1.71 4.77
N THR A 64 12.72 -1.34 3.67
CA THR A 64 12.07 -0.70 2.52
C THR A 64 12.59 -1.27 1.21
N SER A 65 11.78 -1.32 0.17
CA SER A 65 12.20 -1.82 -1.15
C SER A 65 11.39 -1.22 -2.30
N SER A 66 11.93 -1.36 -3.51
CA SER A 66 11.19 -1.23 -4.76
C SER A 66 11.13 -2.62 -5.40
N GLN A 67 10.05 -3.34 -5.17
CA GLN A 67 9.89 -4.73 -5.61
C GLN A 67 9.28 -4.79 -7.00
N LYS A 68 9.97 -5.43 -7.95
CA LYS A 68 9.34 -5.84 -9.22
C LYS A 68 8.31 -6.93 -8.94
N SER A 69 7.09 -6.75 -9.42
CA SER A 69 5.96 -7.61 -9.13
C SER A 69 5.27 -8.04 -10.41
N ILE A 70 4.87 -9.31 -10.49
CA ILE A 70 4.01 -9.83 -11.56
C ILE A 70 2.63 -10.15 -11.00
N ARG A 71 1.58 -9.56 -11.58
CA ARG A 71 0.19 -9.92 -11.34
C ARG A 71 -0.45 -10.40 -12.63
N THR A 72 -0.62 -11.71 -12.75
CA THR A 72 -1.32 -12.33 -13.89
C THR A 72 -2.84 -12.19 -13.79
N ASN A 73 -3.37 -11.98 -12.58
CA ASN A 73 -4.81 -11.79 -12.38
C ASN A 73 -5.31 -10.49 -13.03
N ASP A 74 -4.43 -9.51 -13.22
CA ASP A 74 -4.73 -8.23 -13.87
C ASP A 74 -4.64 -8.28 -15.40
N ILE A 75 -4.31 -9.44 -16.00
CA ILE A 75 -3.98 -9.51 -17.43
C ILE A 75 -5.12 -9.04 -18.34
N GLU A 76 -6.37 -9.29 -17.96
CA GLU A 76 -7.56 -8.87 -18.72
C GLU A 76 -7.84 -7.36 -18.63
N ASN A 77 -7.24 -6.68 -17.64
CA ASN A 77 -7.35 -5.23 -17.45
C ASN A 77 -6.28 -4.45 -18.24
N VAL A 78 -5.19 -5.12 -18.65
CA VAL A 78 -4.08 -4.51 -19.38
C VAL A 78 -4.54 -4.05 -20.76
N GLY A 79 -4.35 -2.76 -21.04
CA GLY A 79 -4.81 -2.12 -22.27
C GLY A 79 -6.29 -1.73 -22.28
N ARG A 80 -7.05 -2.08 -21.23
CA ARG A 80 -8.43 -1.59 -21.01
C ARG A 80 -8.50 -0.42 -20.05
N THR A 81 -7.62 -0.41 -19.05
CA THR A 81 -7.56 0.63 -18.02
C THR A 81 -6.21 1.33 -18.03
N ALA A 82 -6.15 2.55 -17.49
CA ALA A 82 -4.92 3.32 -17.38
C ALA A 82 -4.04 2.94 -16.17
N ARG A 83 -4.47 1.99 -15.31
CA ARG A 83 -3.86 1.74 -13.99
C ARG A 83 -3.34 0.32 -13.75
N HIS A 84 -3.52 -0.59 -14.72
CA HIS A 84 -3.14 -2.00 -14.57
C HIS A 84 -1.99 -2.38 -15.51
N HIS A 85 -1.02 -3.08 -14.94
CA HIS A 85 0.11 -3.69 -15.64
C HIS A 85 0.24 -5.15 -15.21
N THR A 86 0.84 -5.98 -16.06
CA THR A 86 1.24 -7.33 -15.63
C THR A 86 2.52 -7.30 -14.81
N LEU A 87 3.50 -6.45 -15.21
CA LEU A 87 4.76 -6.20 -14.51
C LEU A 87 4.79 -4.74 -14.08
N PHE A 88 5.05 -4.50 -12.80
CA PHE A 88 5.13 -3.17 -12.22
C PHE A 88 6.12 -3.16 -11.05
N GLU A 89 6.44 -1.98 -10.53
CA GLU A 89 7.21 -1.84 -9.29
C GLU A 89 6.34 -1.39 -8.13
N MET A 90 6.43 -2.13 -7.02
CA MET A 90 5.77 -1.80 -5.77
C MET A 90 6.82 -1.24 -4.79
N LEU A 91 6.66 0.02 -4.44
CA LEU A 91 7.42 0.69 -3.39
C LEU A 91 6.79 0.33 -2.04
N GLY A 92 7.55 -0.31 -1.16
CA GLY A 92 7.04 -0.79 0.12
C GLY A 92 7.93 -0.43 1.30
N ASN A 93 7.32 -0.20 2.45
CA ASN A 93 7.99 -0.05 3.74
C ASN A 93 7.34 -0.98 4.76
N PHE A 94 8.17 -1.73 5.48
CA PHE A 94 7.75 -2.84 6.31
C PHE A 94 8.21 -2.62 7.75
N SER A 95 7.32 -2.93 8.69
CA SER A 95 7.59 -2.96 10.14
C SER A 95 7.30 -4.36 10.65
N ILE A 96 8.30 -5.01 11.25
CA ILE A 96 8.14 -6.33 11.87
C ILE A 96 8.13 -6.15 13.38
N GLY A 97 6.96 -5.91 13.98
CA GLY A 97 6.84 -5.68 15.42
C GLY A 97 7.59 -4.45 15.96
N ASP A 98 7.79 -3.43 15.12
CA ASP A 98 8.41 -2.15 15.52
C ASP A 98 7.34 -1.06 15.65
N TYR A 99 7.13 -0.26 14.61
CA TYR A 99 6.09 0.77 14.56
C TYR A 99 4.79 0.23 13.97
N PHE A 100 3.68 0.96 14.15
CA PHE A 100 2.37 0.56 13.65
C PHE A 100 1.64 1.75 13.01
N LYS A 101 0.30 1.80 13.12
CA LYS A 101 -0.57 2.76 12.41
C LYS A 101 -0.10 4.20 12.49
N LYS A 102 0.27 4.68 13.69
CA LYS A 102 0.59 6.09 13.91
C LYS A 102 1.76 6.55 13.06
N GLU A 103 2.90 5.88 13.15
CA GLU A 103 4.08 6.22 12.36
C GLU A 103 3.86 5.94 10.87
N ALA A 104 3.22 4.81 10.52
CA ALA A 104 2.97 4.44 9.14
C ALA A 104 2.15 5.51 8.39
N ILE A 105 1.05 5.95 8.99
CA ILE A 105 0.16 6.98 8.42
C ILE A 105 0.89 8.33 8.33
N ASN A 106 1.54 8.76 9.42
CA ASN A 106 2.23 10.06 9.43
C ASN A 106 3.39 10.11 8.42
N TRP A 107 4.14 9.03 8.26
CA TRP A 107 5.23 8.97 7.27
C TRP A 107 4.72 8.88 5.84
N ALA A 108 3.63 8.14 5.58
CA ALA A 108 3.00 8.15 4.27
C ALA A 108 2.53 9.56 3.91
N TRP A 109 1.84 10.24 4.84
CA TRP A 109 1.39 11.62 4.64
C TRP A 109 2.54 12.60 4.43
N GLU A 110 3.61 12.50 5.22
CA GLU A 110 4.81 13.31 5.09
C GLU A 110 5.46 13.14 3.71
N LEU A 111 5.65 11.89 3.25
CA LEU A 111 6.27 11.62 1.96
C LEU A 111 5.45 12.17 0.79
N LEU A 112 4.12 12.01 0.85
CA LEU A 112 3.23 12.46 -0.22
C LEU A 112 3.12 13.99 -0.26
N THR A 113 2.99 14.66 0.89
CA THR A 113 2.55 16.06 0.93
C THR A 113 3.65 17.08 1.25
N SER A 114 4.74 16.68 1.90
CA SER A 114 5.80 17.62 2.26
C SER A 114 6.49 18.21 1.03
N GLU A 115 6.78 19.51 1.10
CA GLU A 115 7.59 20.24 0.12
C GLU A 115 9.00 19.67 -0.04
N GLU A 116 9.50 18.91 0.92
CA GLU A 116 10.81 18.24 0.83
C GLU A 116 10.74 16.99 -0.07
N TRP A 117 9.58 16.34 -0.15
CA TRP A 117 9.37 15.03 -0.78
C TRP A 117 8.56 15.14 -2.07
N PHE A 118 7.42 14.46 -2.22
CA PHE A 118 6.66 14.50 -3.48
C PHE A 118 5.91 15.81 -3.69
N ALA A 119 5.55 16.52 -2.62
CA ALA A 119 4.79 17.77 -2.68
C ALA A 119 3.52 17.64 -3.54
N LEU A 120 2.78 16.55 -3.34
CA LEU A 120 1.44 16.37 -3.87
C LEU A 120 0.49 17.34 -3.15
N ASP A 121 -0.52 17.80 -3.88
CA ASP A 121 -1.56 18.66 -3.32
C ASP A 121 -2.44 17.85 -2.35
N PRO A 122 -2.47 18.18 -1.04
CA PRO A 122 -3.29 17.46 -0.06
C PRO A 122 -4.79 17.48 -0.41
N GLU A 123 -5.26 18.51 -1.12
CA GLU A 123 -6.65 18.66 -1.56
C GLU A 123 -7.04 17.63 -2.63
N LYS A 124 -6.08 16.90 -3.18
CA LYS A 124 -6.33 15.82 -4.15
C LYS A 124 -6.18 14.44 -3.56
N LEU A 125 -5.81 14.33 -2.29
CA LEU A 125 -5.63 13.06 -1.61
C LEU A 125 -6.89 12.69 -0.84
N TYR A 126 -7.36 11.49 -1.09
CA TYR A 126 -8.52 10.88 -0.46
C TYR A 126 -8.10 9.57 0.18
N ILE A 127 -8.73 9.21 1.29
CA ILE A 127 -8.33 8.07 2.11
C ILE A 127 -9.53 7.15 2.30
N THR A 128 -9.32 5.85 2.22
CA THR A 128 -10.27 4.85 2.70
C THR A 128 -9.74 4.17 3.95
N VAL A 129 -10.64 3.78 4.86
CA VAL A 129 -10.33 3.05 6.09
C VAL A 129 -11.37 1.96 6.33
N TYR A 130 -10.94 0.86 6.96
CA TYR A 130 -11.88 -0.17 7.40
C TYR A 130 -12.87 0.38 8.44
N PRO A 131 -14.20 0.18 8.29
CA PRO A 131 -15.21 0.79 9.17
C PRO A 131 -15.04 0.43 10.65
N LYS A 132 -14.52 -0.76 10.95
CA LYS A 132 -14.27 -1.21 12.33
C LYS A 132 -12.93 -0.71 12.89
N ASP A 133 -12.08 -0.12 12.06
CA ASP A 133 -10.80 0.46 12.45
C ASP A 133 -10.94 1.96 12.78
N THR A 134 -11.48 2.24 13.96
CA THR A 134 -11.64 3.62 14.43
C THR A 134 -10.32 4.34 14.72
N ASP A 135 -9.22 3.60 14.91
CA ASP A 135 -7.90 4.18 15.18
C ASP A 135 -7.32 4.82 13.92
N ALA A 136 -7.40 4.14 12.77
CA ALA A 136 -6.86 4.65 11.51
C ALA A 136 -7.50 5.98 11.12
N LYS A 137 -8.83 6.08 11.17
CA LYS A 137 -9.59 7.32 10.91
C LYS A 137 -9.11 8.48 11.78
N LYS A 138 -8.97 8.23 13.08
CA LYS A 138 -8.50 9.24 14.04
C LYS A 138 -7.08 9.71 13.71
N ILE A 139 -6.18 8.79 13.39
CA ILE A 139 -4.78 9.13 13.08
C ILE A 139 -4.69 9.95 11.80
N TRP A 140 -5.50 9.65 10.77
CA TRP A 140 -5.55 10.46 9.55
C TRP A 140 -6.03 11.90 9.78
N LEU A 141 -7.05 12.08 10.63
CA LEU A 141 -7.50 13.40 11.07
C LEU A 141 -6.37 14.16 11.81
N GLU A 142 -5.64 13.47 12.70
CA GLU A 142 -4.50 14.05 13.43
C GLU A 142 -3.32 14.39 12.50
N ALA A 143 -3.13 13.63 11.41
CA ALA A 143 -2.12 13.90 10.38
C ALA A 143 -2.48 15.12 9.50
N GLY A 144 -3.72 15.58 9.54
CA GLY A 144 -4.21 16.78 8.84
C GLY A 144 -5.05 16.49 7.60
N VAL A 145 -5.50 15.25 7.39
CA VAL A 145 -6.48 14.93 6.34
C VAL A 145 -7.85 15.47 6.77
N LYS A 146 -8.58 16.07 5.83
CA LYS A 146 -9.92 16.58 6.10
C LYS A 146 -10.92 15.45 6.29
N GLU A 147 -11.91 15.66 7.13
CA GLU A 147 -12.94 14.65 7.42
C GLU A 147 -13.72 14.23 6.17
N ASP A 148 -14.01 15.18 5.27
CA ASP A 148 -14.69 14.93 3.98
C ASP A 148 -13.81 14.27 2.92
N HIS A 149 -12.54 13.98 3.24
CA HIS A 149 -11.61 13.23 2.40
C HIS A 149 -11.38 11.80 2.92
N ILE A 150 -12.01 11.41 4.03
CA ILE A 150 -11.87 10.08 4.62
C ILE A 150 -13.18 9.30 4.48
N TYR A 151 -13.10 8.16 3.81
CA TYR A 151 -14.23 7.27 3.49
C TYR A 151 -14.08 5.95 4.26
N GLU A 152 -15.19 5.42 4.74
CA GLU A 152 -15.24 4.08 5.34
C GLU A 152 -15.63 3.08 4.26
N ASP A 153 -14.84 2.03 4.07
CA ASP A 153 -15.03 1.03 3.02
C ASP A 153 -14.87 -0.41 3.57
N GLU A 154 -15.88 -1.25 3.38
CA GLU A 154 -15.85 -2.64 3.86
C GLU A 154 -14.80 -3.49 3.13
N ASP A 155 -14.37 -3.07 1.94
CA ASP A 155 -13.32 -3.73 1.17
C ASP A 155 -11.91 -3.44 1.73
N ASN A 156 -11.77 -2.54 2.72
CA ASN A 156 -10.50 -2.29 3.43
C ASN A 156 -10.09 -3.41 4.40
N PHE A 157 -9.97 -4.63 3.89
CA PHE A 157 -9.37 -5.74 4.59
C PHE A 157 -8.48 -6.53 3.64
N TRP A 158 -7.18 -6.39 3.82
CA TRP A 158 -6.21 -6.99 2.93
C TRP A 158 -5.93 -8.44 3.32
N ASP A 159 -6.19 -9.35 2.38
CA ASP A 159 -5.97 -10.79 2.50
C ASP A 159 -5.52 -11.37 1.14
N ILE A 160 -4.37 -12.05 1.13
CA ILE A 160 -3.83 -12.74 -0.06
C ILE A 160 -4.14 -14.24 -0.06
N GLY A 161 -4.97 -14.70 0.88
CA GLY A 161 -5.16 -16.11 1.20
C GLY A 161 -4.24 -16.52 2.35
N GLU A 162 -3.69 -17.73 2.32
CA GLU A 162 -2.87 -18.24 3.43
C GLU A 162 -1.66 -17.33 3.75
N GLY A 163 -1.68 -16.71 4.94
CA GLY A 163 -0.60 -15.86 5.42
C GLY A 163 -1.06 -14.60 6.17
N PRO A 164 -0.15 -13.63 6.36
CA PRO A 164 -0.42 -12.39 7.06
C PRO A 164 -1.52 -11.55 6.38
N SER A 165 -2.46 -11.05 7.19
CA SER A 165 -3.62 -10.26 6.75
C SER A 165 -4.04 -9.24 7.82
N GLY A 166 -4.92 -8.32 7.46
CA GLY A 166 -5.44 -7.32 8.40
C GLY A 166 -6.25 -6.20 7.73
N PRO A 167 -6.88 -5.33 8.55
CA PRO A 167 -7.46 -4.10 8.05
C PRO A 167 -6.38 -3.23 7.42
N ASP A 168 -6.75 -2.46 6.42
CA ASP A 168 -5.85 -1.54 5.75
C ASP A 168 -6.46 -0.14 5.61
N SER A 169 -5.65 0.76 5.08
CA SER A 169 -6.07 2.09 4.69
C SER A 169 -5.37 2.45 3.39
N GLU A 170 -6.15 2.87 2.41
CA GLU A 170 -5.65 3.18 1.08
C GLU A 170 -5.71 4.68 0.80
N ILE A 171 -4.73 5.15 0.03
CA ILE A 171 -4.59 6.53 -0.39
C ILE A 171 -4.89 6.62 -1.87
N PHE A 172 -5.83 7.49 -2.23
CA PHE A 172 -6.26 7.75 -3.59
C PHE A 172 -5.87 9.17 -4.01
N TYR A 173 -5.53 9.33 -5.29
CA TYR A 173 -5.31 10.63 -5.91
C TYR A 173 -6.45 10.97 -6.86
N ASP A 174 -7.09 12.13 -6.67
CA ASP A 174 -8.11 12.66 -7.57
C ASP A 174 -7.47 13.24 -8.85
N ARG A 175 -7.64 12.50 -9.94
CA ARG A 175 -7.17 12.88 -11.28
C ARG A 175 -8.08 13.92 -11.95
N GLY A 176 -9.17 14.30 -11.28
CA GLY A 176 -10.14 15.30 -11.68
C GLY A 176 -11.34 14.72 -12.42
N GLN A 177 -12.44 15.48 -12.43
CA GLN A 177 -13.72 15.05 -13.03
C GLN A 177 -13.63 14.62 -14.50
N ALA A 178 -12.64 15.14 -15.25
CA ALA A 178 -12.41 14.74 -16.64
C ALA A 178 -12.02 13.26 -16.81
N MET A 179 -11.51 12.62 -15.74
CA MET A 179 -11.19 11.20 -15.70
C MET A 179 -12.33 10.34 -15.15
N ASN A 180 -13.48 10.93 -14.79
CA ASN A 180 -14.61 10.14 -14.32
C ASN A 180 -15.24 9.38 -15.49
N ASN A 181 -15.27 8.06 -15.39
CA ASN A 181 -15.79 7.15 -16.41
C ASN A 181 -17.12 6.48 -16.00
N VAL A 182 -17.68 6.85 -14.85
CA VAL A 182 -18.98 6.37 -14.35
C VAL A 182 -19.97 7.54 -14.23
N ALA A 183 -21.26 7.22 -14.13
CA ALA A 183 -22.31 8.23 -13.94
C ALA A 183 -22.15 8.94 -12.58
N GLU A 184 -22.70 10.15 -12.46
CA GLU A 184 -22.59 10.95 -11.23
C GLU A 184 -23.25 10.25 -10.03
N ASP A 185 -24.38 9.57 -10.28
CA ASP A 185 -25.16 8.79 -9.30
C ASP A 185 -24.75 7.31 -9.21
N ASP A 186 -23.67 6.92 -9.88
CA ASP A 186 -23.16 5.55 -9.80
C ASP A 186 -22.61 5.27 -8.39
N PRO A 187 -23.00 4.16 -7.73
CA PRO A 187 -22.49 3.82 -6.40
C PRO A 187 -20.97 3.60 -6.36
N GLN A 188 -20.30 3.41 -7.51
CA GLN A 188 -18.84 3.30 -7.62
C GLN A 188 -18.14 4.67 -7.78
N ASN A 189 -18.87 5.78 -7.83
CA ASN A 189 -18.33 7.13 -8.01
C ASN A 189 -17.84 7.76 -6.69
N TYR A 190 -16.88 7.10 -6.03
CA TYR A 190 -16.26 7.56 -4.78
C TYR A 190 -14.80 7.06 -4.67
N PRO A 191 -13.96 7.61 -3.79
CA PRO A 191 -12.64 7.03 -3.49
C PRO A 191 -12.78 5.63 -2.87
N GLY A 192 -12.24 4.60 -3.53
CA GLY A 192 -12.47 3.18 -3.19
C GLY A 192 -13.29 2.42 -4.23
N GLY A 193 -14.20 3.12 -4.92
CA GLY A 193 -15.01 2.52 -5.98
C GLY A 193 -14.25 2.27 -7.28
N GLU A 194 -14.80 1.39 -8.12
CA GLU A 194 -14.28 1.04 -9.44
C GLU A 194 -14.50 2.15 -10.49
N ASN A 195 -13.74 3.24 -10.36
CA ASN A 195 -13.74 4.37 -11.30
C ASN A 195 -12.30 4.78 -11.70
N GLU A 196 -12.18 5.65 -12.70
CA GLU A 196 -10.88 6.15 -13.20
C GLU A 196 -10.45 7.51 -12.63
N ARG A 197 -11.35 8.20 -11.92
CA ARG A 197 -11.09 9.51 -11.31
C ARG A 197 -10.20 9.37 -10.08
N TYR A 198 -10.58 8.51 -9.14
CA TYR A 198 -9.84 8.27 -7.92
C TYR A 198 -8.89 7.10 -8.13
N LEU A 199 -7.61 7.40 -8.30
CA LEU A 199 -6.59 6.37 -8.50
C LEU A 199 -5.97 5.99 -7.16
N GLU A 200 -6.16 4.74 -6.73
CA GLU A 200 -5.44 4.17 -5.59
C GLU A 200 -3.92 4.24 -5.88
N ILE A 201 -3.18 4.99 -5.07
CA ILE A 201 -1.73 5.12 -5.24
C ILE A 201 -0.97 4.27 -4.22
N TRP A 202 -1.47 4.13 -3.00
CA TRP A 202 -0.74 3.49 -1.90
C TRP A 202 -1.68 2.81 -0.91
N ASN A 203 -1.47 1.52 -0.66
CA ASN A 203 -2.14 0.77 0.38
C ASN A 203 -1.21 0.60 1.61
N ILE A 204 -1.74 0.84 2.82
CA ILE A 204 -1.09 0.64 4.12
C ILE A 204 -1.85 -0.45 4.90
N VAL A 205 -1.29 -1.66 4.94
CA VAL A 205 -1.88 -2.83 5.60
C VAL A 205 -1.42 -2.91 7.05
N PHE A 206 -2.37 -2.93 7.98
CA PHE A 206 -2.15 -3.09 9.41
C PHE A 206 -2.18 -4.57 9.79
N SER A 207 -1.20 -5.31 9.27
CA SER A 207 -1.14 -6.76 9.41
C SER A 207 -1.10 -7.19 10.88
N GLN A 208 -2.13 -7.90 11.30
CA GLN A 208 -2.34 -8.32 12.69
C GLN A 208 -2.93 -9.74 12.80
N PHE A 209 -3.35 -10.34 11.68
CA PHE A 209 -3.88 -11.68 11.61
C PHE A 209 -3.06 -12.55 10.66
N ASN A 210 -3.21 -13.86 10.80
CA ASN A 210 -2.68 -14.87 9.91
C ASN A 210 -3.82 -15.78 9.47
N HIS A 211 -4.21 -15.65 8.21
CA HIS A 211 -5.22 -16.49 7.58
C HIS A 211 -4.66 -17.91 7.40
N LYS A 212 -5.36 -18.89 8.00
CA LYS A 212 -5.01 -20.30 7.98
C LYS A 212 -5.69 -21.04 6.83
N PRO A 213 -5.17 -22.22 6.43
CA PRO A 213 -5.80 -23.08 5.42
C PRO A 213 -7.25 -23.49 5.74
N ASP A 214 -7.65 -23.47 7.01
CA ASP A 214 -9.00 -23.81 7.46
C ASP A 214 -9.98 -22.61 7.44
N GLY A 215 -9.53 -21.44 6.94
CA GLY A 215 -10.31 -20.21 6.83
C GLY A 215 -10.37 -19.38 8.11
N THR A 216 -9.65 -19.77 9.16
CA THR A 216 -9.58 -18.99 10.40
C THR A 216 -8.51 -17.89 10.35
N TYR A 217 -8.74 -16.83 11.11
CA TYR A 217 -7.81 -15.70 11.27
C TYR A 217 -7.25 -15.72 12.69
N GLU A 218 -6.02 -16.21 12.86
CA GLU A 218 -5.32 -16.19 14.15
C GLU A 218 -4.53 -14.90 14.31
N GLU A 219 -4.34 -14.41 15.53
CA GLU A 219 -3.48 -13.23 15.75
C GLU A 219 -2.02 -13.54 15.43
N LEU A 220 -1.34 -12.59 14.77
CA LEU A 220 0.10 -12.67 14.56
C LEU A 220 0.87 -12.46 15.89
N PRO A 221 2.10 -13.01 16.02
CA PRO A 221 2.93 -12.79 17.20
C PRO A 221 3.21 -11.30 17.48
N HIS A 222 3.25 -10.51 16.41
CA HIS A 222 3.45 -9.07 16.45
C HIS A 222 2.51 -8.38 15.46
N LYS A 223 2.11 -7.16 15.79
CA LYS A 223 1.47 -6.25 14.83
C LYS A 223 2.54 -5.71 13.90
N ASN A 224 2.28 -5.77 12.60
CA ASN A 224 3.23 -5.44 11.56
C ASN A 224 2.65 -4.37 10.63
N ILE A 225 3.52 -3.70 9.89
CA ILE A 225 3.12 -2.84 8.77
C ILE A 225 3.65 -3.45 7.49
N ASP A 226 2.77 -3.58 6.52
CA ASP A 226 3.09 -3.80 5.12
C ASP A 226 2.52 -2.64 4.32
N THR A 227 3.26 -2.10 3.36
CA THR A 227 2.72 -1.10 2.45
C THR A 227 3.10 -1.40 1.02
N GLY A 228 2.25 -0.97 0.09
CA GLY A 228 2.48 -1.10 -1.34
C GLY A 228 2.00 0.14 -2.08
N MET A 229 2.93 0.90 -2.63
CA MET A 229 2.67 2.01 -3.56
C MET A 229 3.09 1.61 -4.96
N GLY A 230 2.18 1.69 -5.92
CA GLY A 230 2.49 1.41 -7.32
C GLY A 230 3.34 2.54 -7.90
N LEU A 231 4.62 2.29 -8.21
CA LEU A 231 5.53 3.31 -8.72
C LEU A 231 4.92 4.04 -9.91
N GLU A 232 4.43 3.30 -10.89
CA GLU A 232 3.87 3.81 -12.15
C GLU A 232 2.61 4.66 -11.95
N ARG A 233 1.91 4.50 -10.83
CA ARG A 233 0.71 5.30 -10.50
C ARG A 233 1.06 6.70 -9.98
N VAL A 234 2.30 6.93 -9.56
CA VAL A 234 2.76 8.18 -8.93
C VAL A 234 3.66 9.01 -9.86
N VAL A 235 4.06 8.46 -11.01
CA VAL A 235 4.90 9.13 -12.04
C VAL A 235 4.10 10.11 -12.88
#